data_AF-A0A0B2VK75-F1
#
_entry.id   AF-A0A0B2VK75-F1
#
_cell.length_a   1.000
_cell.length_b   1.000
_cell.length_c   1.000
_cell.angle_alpha   90.00
_cell.angle_beta   90.00
_cell.angle_gamma   90.00
#
_symmetry.space_group_name_H-M   'P 1'
#
loop_
_entity.id
_entity.type
_entity.pdbx_description
1 polymer ?
#
loop_
_entity_poly.entity_id
_entity_poly.type
_entity_poly.pdbx_seq_one_letter_code
_entity_poly.pdbx_strand_id
1 'polypeptide(L)'
;MVTPSDGQDWTVDMERWATSQKEEEQFVDDDVAYLKDQVYYNDYIMERIISFVPSIKDRVNIELCSKRMQRLSMRSPYSGFCLNNSVLDINYTMVDSTMSLNVAGNRVNVPSLTSAERIVTEELISEQPALCILITKALLNRFAKQIREVRLGGITDCERRLGYIPDHQLVVTRDLCRIFDALPNAWSLSLRNCCITAEVIQHCMLV
;
A
#
# COMPACT_ATOMS: atom_id res chain seq x y z
N MET A 1 -81.68 -13.31 24.70
CA MET A 1 -80.75 -12.18 24.89
C MET A 1 -79.48 -12.77 25.49
N VAL A 2 -78.42 -12.89 24.68
CA VAL A 2 -77.12 -13.40 25.14
C VAL A 2 -76.28 -12.16 25.44
N THR A 3 -75.93 -11.95 26.70
CA THR A 3 -75.00 -10.90 27.12
C THR A 3 -73.59 -11.30 26.70
N PRO A 4 -72.77 -10.39 26.13
CA PRO A 4 -71.39 -10.72 25.77
C PRO A 4 -70.58 -10.93 27.04
N SER A 5 -69.87 -12.06 27.12
CA SER A 5 -68.88 -12.34 28.15
C SER A 5 -67.58 -11.60 27.86
N ASP A 6 -66.95 -11.19 28.95
CA ASP A 6 -65.53 -10.88 29.11
C ASP A 6 -64.99 -9.66 28.33
N GLY A 7 -64.83 -8.57 29.09
CA GLY A 7 -64.09 -7.39 28.68
C GLY A 7 -62.61 -7.75 28.49
N GLN A 8 -62.26 -8.09 27.26
CA GLN A 8 -60.88 -8.22 26.83
C GLN A 8 -60.26 -6.82 26.81
N ASP A 9 -59.34 -6.56 27.74
CA ASP A 9 -58.68 -5.27 27.89
C ASP A 9 -57.54 -5.15 26.88
N TRP A 10 -57.90 -4.74 25.66
CA TRP A 10 -57.00 -4.57 24.50
C TRP A 10 -55.78 -3.70 24.78
N THR A 11 -55.85 -2.84 25.81
CA THR A 11 -54.77 -1.98 26.27
C THR A 11 -53.62 -2.78 26.88
N VAL A 12 -53.93 -3.83 27.66
CA VAL A 12 -52.93 -4.72 28.27
C VAL A 12 -52.25 -5.60 27.23
N ASP A 13 -53.00 -6.06 26.22
CA ASP A 13 -52.44 -6.83 25.11
C ASP A 13 -51.55 -5.94 24.21
N MET A 14 -51.94 -4.69 23.93
CA MET A 14 -51.09 -3.74 23.19
C MET A 14 -49.80 -3.39 23.94
N GLU A 15 -49.86 -3.17 25.26
CA GLU A 15 -48.66 -2.92 26.07
C GLU A 15 -47.72 -4.12 26.04
N ARG A 16 -48.22 -5.35 26.22
CA ARG A 16 -47.41 -6.59 26.14
C ARG A 16 -46.77 -6.78 24.77
N TRP A 17 -47.50 -6.50 23.70
CA TRP A 17 -46.95 -6.57 22.34
C TRP A 17 -45.84 -5.53 22.13
N ALA A 18 -46.01 -4.31 22.64
CA ALA A 18 -44.99 -3.26 22.56
C ALA A 18 -43.73 -3.59 23.41
N THR A 19 -43.89 -4.22 24.58
CA THR A 19 -42.74 -4.69 25.39
C THR A 19 -42.01 -5.83 24.69
N SER A 20 -42.74 -6.80 24.12
CA SER A 20 -42.15 -7.91 23.37
C SER A 20 -41.37 -7.43 22.15
N GLN A 21 -41.87 -6.43 21.41
CA GLN A 21 -41.13 -5.84 20.29
C GLN A 21 -39.86 -5.12 20.74
N LYS A 22 -39.90 -4.38 21.85
CA LYS A 22 -38.70 -3.74 22.42
C LYS A 22 -37.66 -4.75 22.89
N GLU A 23 -38.09 -5.85 23.50
CA GLU A 23 -37.20 -6.93 23.95
C GLU A 23 -36.56 -7.65 22.74
N GLU A 24 -37.31 -7.90 21.67
CA GLU A 24 -36.77 -8.44 20.42
C GLU A 24 -35.78 -7.47 19.74
N GLU A 25 -36.12 -6.19 19.64
CA GLU A 25 -35.21 -5.17 19.09
C GLU A 25 -33.91 -5.06 19.90
N GLN A 26 -34.00 -5.09 21.22
CA GLN A 26 -32.84 -5.02 22.11
C GLN A 26 -31.97 -6.29 22.01
N PHE A 27 -32.59 -7.47 21.91
CA PHE A 27 -31.88 -8.73 21.72
C PHE A 27 -31.13 -8.75 20.37
N VAL A 28 -31.74 -8.23 19.30
CA VAL A 28 -31.08 -8.09 18.00
C VAL A 28 -29.91 -7.11 18.06
N ASP A 29 -30.01 -6.01 18.81
CA ASP A 29 -28.92 -5.05 18.95
C ASP A 29 -27.74 -5.60 19.77
N ASP A 30 -28.03 -6.40 20.81
CA ASP A 30 -27.03 -7.12 21.60
C ASP A 30 -26.29 -8.18 20.77
N ASP A 31 -27.00 -8.95 19.95
CA ASP A 31 -26.40 -9.92 19.01
C ASP A 31 -25.52 -9.23 17.96
N VAL A 32 -25.97 -8.09 17.44
CA VAL A 32 -25.18 -7.28 16.49
C VAL A 32 -23.95 -6.68 17.15
N ALA A 33 -24.05 -6.20 18.39
CA ALA A 33 -22.92 -5.70 19.16
C ALA A 33 -21.88 -6.81 19.41
N TYR A 34 -22.34 -7.99 19.81
CA TYR A 34 -21.49 -9.16 19.98
C TYR A 34 -20.77 -9.53 18.66
N LEU A 35 -21.48 -9.58 17.54
CA LEU A 35 -20.89 -9.86 16.23
C LEU A 35 -19.87 -8.78 15.81
N LYS A 36 -20.14 -7.50 16.08
CA LYS A 36 -19.21 -6.40 15.83
C LYS A 36 -17.91 -6.60 16.61
N ASP A 37 -17.99 -7.00 17.88
CA ASP A 37 -16.81 -7.29 18.69
C ASP A 37 -16.04 -8.51 18.17
N GLN A 38 -16.74 -9.59 17.80
CA GLN A 38 -16.10 -10.77 17.21
C GLN A 38 -15.33 -10.42 15.93
N VAL A 39 -15.88 -9.54 15.08
CA VAL A 39 -15.19 -9.06 13.88
C VAL A 39 -14.03 -8.15 14.25
N TYR A 40 -14.28 -7.13 15.10
CA TYR A 40 -13.30 -6.10 15.41
C TYR A 40 -12.07 -6.68 16.12
N TYR A 41 -12.23 -7.61 17.06
CA TYR A 41 -11.11 -8.20 17.80
C TYR A 41 -10.43 -9.36 17.08
N ASN A 42 -11.01 -9.88 15.99
CA ASN A 42 -10.38 -10.90 15.18
C ASN A 42 -9.40 -10.27 14.16
N ASP A 43 -8.10 -10.39 14.45
CA ASP A 43 -7.03 -9.84 13.60
C ASP A 43 -7.09 -10.35 12.16
N TYR A 44 -7.44 -11.61 11.92
CA TYR A 44 -7.50 -12.18 10.56
C TYR A 44 -8.63 -11.57 9.73
N ILE A 45 -9.82 -11.41 10.34
CA ILE A 45 -10.97 -10.80 9.68
C ILE A 45 -10.68 -9.32 9.43
N MET A 46 -10.15 -8.60 10.43
CA MET A 46 -9.81 -7.19 10.27
C MET A 46 -8.71 -6.95 9.24
N GLU A 47 -7.65 -7.77 9.21
CA GLU A 47 -6.63 -7.70 8.14
C GLU A 47 -7.28 -7.87 6.76
N ARG A 48 -8.24 -8.79 6.64
CA ARG A 48 -8.97 -9.02 5.38
C ARG A 48 -9.87 -7.84 5.04
N ILE A 49 -10.57 -7.23 5.99
CA ILE A 49 -11.38 -6.03 5.77
C ILE A 49 -10.50 -4.87 5.30
N ILE A 50 -9.39 -4.61 6.01
CA ILE A 50 -8.44 -3.55 5.64
C ILE A 50 -7.84 -3.82 4.25
N SER A 51 -7.73 -5.09 3.84
CA SER A 51 -7.17 -5.43 2.52
C SER A 51 -7.96 -4.80 1.36
N PHE A 52 -9.27 -4.61 1.56
CA PHE A 52 -10.16 -3.98 0.59
C PHE A 52 -10.14 -2.45 0.61
N VAL A 53 -9.32 -1.81 1.44
CA VAL A 53 -9.10 -0.36 1.43
C VAL A 53 -7.93 -0.06 0.48
N PRO A 54 -8.19 0.43 -0.75
CA PRO A 54 -7.15 0.61 -1.77
C PRO A 54 -6.34 1.90 -1.58
N SER A 55 -6.94 2.91 -0.94
CA SER A 55 -6.37 4.23 -0.73
C SER A 55 -5.34 4.23 0.40
N ILE A 56 -4.11 4.64 0.11
CA ILE A 56 -3.08 4.84 1.16
C ILE A 56 -3.58 5.86 2.18
N LYS A 57 -4.24 6.95 1.73
CA LYS A 57 -4.73 8.01 2.61
C LYS A 57 -5.73 7.46 3.65
N ASP A 58 -6.63 6.60 3.21
CA ASP A 58 -7.64 6.02 4.11
C ASP A 58 -7.00 5.00 5.07
N ARG A 59 -5.99 4.26 4.61
CA ARG A 59 -5.20 3.40 5.51
C ARG A 59 -4.40 4.17 6.54
N VAL A 60 -3.87 5.34 6.21
CA VAL A 60 -3.24 6.23 7.19
C VAL A 60 -4.25 6.65 8.27
N ASN A 61 -5.49 6.97 7.90
CA ASN A 61 -6.53 7.28 8.88
C ASN A 61 -6.82 6.07 9.80
N ILE A 62 -6.88 4.86 9.24
CA ILE A 62 -7.03 3.62 10.02
C ILE A 62 -5.86 3.42 10.98
N GLU A 63 -4.63 3.67 10.53
CA GLU A 63 -3.41 3.55 11.34
C GLU A 63 -3.40 4.51 12.54
N LEU A 64 -4.03 5.68 12.41
CA LEU A 64 -4.13 6.67 13.48
C LEU A 64 -5.15 6.27 14.57
N CYS A 65 -6.09 5.36 14.30
CA CYS A 65 -7.09 4.95 15.27
C CYS A 65 -6.49 4.24 16.50
N SER A 66 -5.48 3.36 16.30
CA SER A 66 -4.77 2.69 17.40
C SER A 66 -3.50 2.00 16.93
N LYS A 67 -2.59 1.68 17.87
CA LYS A 67 -1.40 0.85 17.61
C LYS A 67 -1.73 -0.54 17.06
N ARG A 68 -2.93 -1.08 17.36
CA ARG A 68 -3.38 -2.35 16.80
C ARG A 68 -3.77 -2.18 15.34
N MET A 69 -4.61 -1.19 15.03
CA MET A 69 -5.02 -0.88 13.66
C MET A 69 -3.83 -0.51 12.77
N GLN A 70 -2.83 0.19 13.32
CA GLN A 70 -1.57 0.45 12.63
C GLN A 70 -0.87 -0.85 12.21
N ARG A 71 -0.71 -1.79 13.14
CA ARG A 71 -0.07 -3.09 12.87
C ARG A 71 -0.86 -3.90 11.84
N LEU A 72 -2.18 -3.94 11.93
CA LEU A 72 -3.04 -4.67 10.99
C LEU A 72 -2.99 -4.04 9.60
N SER A 73 -3.06 -2.70 9.50
CA SER A 73 -2.97 -1.97 8.22
C SER A 73 -1.64 -2.22 7.51
N MET A 74 -0.52 -2.13 8.24
CA MET A 74 0.83 -2.35 7.70
C MET A 74 1.08 -3.80 7.28
N ARG A 75 0.36 -4.77 7.87
CA ARG A 75 0.46 -6.19 7.50
C ARG A 75 -0.48 -6.59 6.38
N SER A 76 -1.62 -5.92 6.28
CA SER A 76 -2.69 -6.25 5.35
C SER A 76 -2.27 -5.95 3.91
N PRO A 77 -2.39 -6.89 2.97
CA PRO A 77 -2.10 -6.63 1.56
C PRO A 77 -3.10 -5.63 0.99
N TYR A 78 -2.69 -4.80 0.05
CA TYR A 78 -3.64 -4.03 -0.78
C TYR A 78 -4.29 -5.01 -1.76
N SER A 79 -5.60 -5.19 -1.70
CA SER A 79 -6.38 -5.97 -2.67
C SER A 79 -7.36 -5.05 -3.37
N GLY A 80 -7.08 -4.75 -4.64
CA GLY A 80 -7.96 -3.96 -5.51
C GLY A 80 -8.11 -4.67 -6.85
N PHE A 81 -9.33 -4.70 -7.39
CA PHE A 81 -9.70 -5.49 -8.57
C PHE A 81 -8.93 -5.11 -9.86
N CYS A 82 -8.24 -3.97 -9.89
CA CYS A 82 -7.52 -3.47 -11.07
C CYS A 82 -6.11 -2.92 -10.75
N LEU A 83 -5.59 -3.11 -9.54
CA LEU A 83 -4.30 -2.57 -9.13
C LEU A 83 -3.25 -3.68 -9.14
N ASN A 84 -2.28 -3.59 -10.06
CA ASN A 84 -1.11 -4.47 -10.02
C ASN A 84 -0.19 -4.03 -8.89
N ASN A 85 -0.35 -4.67 -7.73
CA ASN A 85 0.43 -4.38 -6.52
C ASN A 85 1.73 -5.21 -6.45
N SER A 86 2.00 -5.99 -7.50
CA SER A 86 3.15 -6.89 -7.57
C SER A 86 4.36 -6.29 -8.27
N VAL A 87 4.19 -5.14 -8.93
CA VAL A 87 5.25 -4.46 -9.67
C VAL A 87 5.55 -3.13 -8.98
N LEU A 88 6.82 -2.95 -8.60
CA LEU A 88 7.40 -1.66 -8.30
C LEU A 88 8.05 -1.13 -9.58
N ASP A 89 7.54 -0.04 -10.13
CA ASP A 89 8.05 0.57 -11.35
C ASP A 89 8.68 1.93 -11.07
N ILE A 90 9.99 2.01 -11.27
CA ILE A 90 10.83 3.17 -11.01
C ILE A 90 11.30 3.72 -12.34
N ASN A 91 10.75 4.87 -12.75
CA ASN A 91 10.98 5.45 -14.07
C ASN A 91 11.12 6.97 -14.07
N TYR A 92 11.68 7.52 -15.15
CA TYR A 92 11.65 8.95 -15.43
C TYR A 92 10.54 9.25 -16.41
N THR A 93 9.79 10.32 -16.16
CA THR A 93 8.81 10.84 -17.12
C THR A 93 9.25 12.14 -17.78
N MET A 94 10.32 12.76 -17.27
CA MET A 94 10.87 14.04 -17.74
C MET A 94 12.39 14.01 -17.68
N VAL A 95 13.04 15.00 -18.32
CA VAL A 95 14.50 15.16 -18.35
C VAL A 95 14.96 15.95 -17.13
N ASP A 96 14.68 15.41 -15.96
CA ASP A 96 15.06 16.01 -14.70
C ASP A 96 15.55 14.93 -13.75
N SER A 97 16.28 15.35 -12.72
CA SER A 97 16.81 14.45 -11.69
C SER A 97 15.72 14.01 -10.72
N THR A 98 14.51 13.76 -11.23
CA THR A 98 13.33 13.36 -10.48
C THR A 98 12.76 12.07 -11.08
N MET A 99 12.86 10.97 -10.35
CA MET A 99 12.25 9.71 -10.75
C MET A 99 10.90 9.51 -10.06
N SER A 100 10.01 8.79 -10.74
CA SER A 100 8.71 8.37 -10.25
C SER A 100 8.79 6.95 -9.70
N LEU A 101 8.40 6.77 -8.43
CA LEU A 101 8.17 5.49 -7.80
C LEU A 101 6.69 5.14 -7.95
N ASN A 102 6.39 4.10 -8.71
CA ASN A 102 5.03 3.66 -8.98
C ASN A 102 4.76 2.28 -8.36
N VAL A 103 3.75 2.17 -7.51
CA VAL A 103 3.29 0.89 -6.94
C VAL A 103 1.81 0.99 -6.57
N ALA A 104 1.03 -0.02 -6.93
CA ALA A 104 -0.38 -0.10 -6.54
C ALA A 104 -1.22 1.15 -6.92
N GLY A 105 -0.92 1.77 -8.07
CA GLY A 105 -1.59 2.99 -8.53
C GLY A 105 -1.13 4.28 -7.81
N ASN A 106 -0.21 4.18 -6.85
CA ASN A 106 0.41 5.34 -6.21
C ASN A 106 1.66 5.73 -6.97
N ARG A 107 1.81 7.02 -7.24
CA ARG A 107 2.98 7.61 -7.88
C ARG A 107 3.59 8.65 -6.96
N VAL A 108 4.86 8.47 -6.62
CA VAL A 108 5.62 9.40 -5.77
C VAL A 108 6.87 9.83 -6.52
N ASN A 109 7.05 11.13 -6.69
CA ASN A 109 8.23 11.68 -7.34
C ASN A 109 9.31 11.94 -6.29
N VAL A 110 10.53 11.49 -6.57
CA VAL A 110 11.68 11.63 -5.66
C VAL A 110 12.89 12.13 -6.45
N PRO A 111 13.76 12.96 -5.83
CA PRO A 111 15.03 13.29 -6.46
C PRO A 111 15.86 12.02 -6.64
N SER A 112 16.69 11.96 -7.68
CA SER A 112 17.49 10.78 -8.02
C SER A 112 18.82 11.17 -8.65
N LEU A 113 19.86 10.38 -8.43
CA LEU A 113 21.15 10.56 -9.08
C LEU A 113 21.10 10.06 -10.53
N THR A 114 21.44 10.97 -11.45
CA THR A 114 21.53 10.67 -12.89
C THR A 114 22.98 10.53 -13.34
N SER A 115 23.20 9.86 -14.48
CA SER A 115 24.54 9.72 -15.08
C SER A 115 25.20 11.08 -15.38
N ALA A 116 24.41 12.06 -15.84
CA ALA A 116 24.89 13.39 -16.16
C ALA A 116 25.42 14.13 -14.91
N GLU A 117 24.67 14.09 -13.81
CA GLU A 117 25.09 14.72 -12.54
C GLU A 117 26.33 14.07 -11.94
N ARG A 118 26.43 12.75 -12.06
CA ARG A 118 27.57 11.99 -11.53
C ARG A 118 28.90 12.35 -12.19
N ILE A 119 28.89 12.76 -13.46
CA ILE A 119 30.10 13.14 -14.22
C ILE A 119 30.54 14.58 -13.91
N VAL A 120 29.62 15.45 -13.49
CA VAL A 120 29.89 16.88 -13.29
C VAL A 120 30.75 17.14 -12.04
N THR A 121 30.74 16.25 -11.05
CA THR A 121 31.56 16.36 -9.84
C THR A 121 32.88 15.59 -9.98
N GLU A 122 34.00 16.23 -9.63
CA GLU A 122 35.33 15.58 -9.57
C GLU A 122 35.36 14.39 -8.59
N GLU A 123 34.48 14.41 -7.59
CA GLU A 123 34.14 13.26 -6.77
C GLU A 123 32.98 12.48 -7.41
N LEU A 124 33.23 11.23 -7.79
CA LEU A 124 32.22 10.31 -8.30
C LEU A 124 31.16 10.06 -7.21
N ILE A 125 30.03 10.76 -7.28
CA ILE A 125 28.89 10.53 -6.38
C ILE A 125 28.47 9.06 -6.52
N SER A 126 28.42 8.35 -5.39
CA SER A 126 28.13 6.91 -5.30
C SER A 126 26.84 6.58 -4.55
N GLU A 127 26.13 7.60 -4.05
CA GLU A 127 24.90 7.47 -3.25
C GLU A 127 23.75 8.26 -3.87
N GLN A 128 22.51 7.81 -3.63
CA GLN A 128 21.32 8.56 -4.02
C GLN A 128 21.09 9.74 -3.06
N PRO A 129 20.35 10.78 -3.49
CA PRO A 129 19.90 11.81 -2.58
C PRO A 129 19.21 11.22 -1.35
N ALA A 130 19.51 11.70 -0.14
CA ALA A 130 18.98 11.11 1.10
C ALA A 130 17.43 11.02 1.12
N LEU A 131 16.75 11.99 0.50
CA LEU A 131 15.29 12.01 0.38
C LEU A 131 14.76 10.85 -0.50
N CYS A 132 15.49 10.47 -1.55
CA CYS A 132 15.20 9.31 -2.38
C CYS A 132 15.12 8.04 -1.53
N ILE A 133 16.18 7.79 -0.77
CA ILE A 133 16.33 6.60 0.07
C ILE A 133 15.26 6.55 1.15
N LEU A 134 15.00 7.69 1.80
CA LEU A 134 13.98 7.80 2.84
C LEU A 134 12.57 7.45 2.31
N ILE A 135 12.17 8.09 1.20
CA ILE A 135 10.83 7.91 0.62
C ILE A 135 10.68 6.50 0.04
N THR A 136 11.69 6.01 -0.68
CA THR A 136 11.67 4.65 -1.26
C THR A 136 11.52 3.61 -0.15
N LYS A 137 12.30 3.74 0.94
CA LYS A 137 12.19 2.83 2.09
C LYS A 137 10.81 2.89 2.75
N ALA A 138 10.24 4.08 2.93
CA ALA A 138 8.90 4.23 3.49
C ALA A 138 7.83 3.58 2.60
N LEU A 139 7.98 3.69 1.28
CA LEU A 139 7.11 3.04 0.30
C LEU A 139 7.24 1.51 0.38
N LEU A 140 8.46 0.98 0.37
CA LEU A 140 8.67 -0.47 0.41
C LEU A 140 8.20 -1.07 1.74
N ASN A 141 8.35 -0.39 2.87
CA ASN A 141 7.80 -0.86 4.15
C ASN A 141 6.29 -1.13 4.09
N ARG A 142 5.54 -0.46 3.21
CA ARG A 142 4.10 -0.67 3.02
C ARG A 142 3.78 -1.78 2.02
N PHE A 143 4.58 -1.94 0.97
CA PHE A 143 4.26 -2.81 -0.17
C PHE A 143 5.18 -4.04 -0.32
N ALA A 144 6.24 -4.17 0.48
CA ALA A 144 7.31 -5.16 0.29
C ALA A 144 6.81 -6.61 0.16
N LYS A 145 5.77 -6.98 0.92
CA LYS A 145 5.20 -8.33 0.86
C LYS A 145 4.50 -8.64 -0.46
N GLN A 146 4.06 -7.62 -1.20
CA GLN A 146 3.30 -7.79 -2.42
C GLN A 146 4.16 -7.67 -3.67
N ILE A 147 5.24 -6.89 -3.58
CA ILE A 147 6.19 -6.69 -4.67
C ILE A 147 6.89 -8.01 -4.99
N ARG A 148 6.82 -8.38 -6.27
CA ARG A 148 7.40 -9.57 -6.88
C ARG A 148 8.37 -9.22 -8.00
N GLU A 149 8.10 -8.10 -8.67
CA GLU A 149 8.90 -7.57 -9.77
C GLU A 149 9.33 -6.14 -9.45
N VAL A 150 10.61 -5.86 -9.63
CA VAL A 150 11.18 -4.53 -9.56
C VAL A 150 11.62 -4.13 -10.97
N ARG A 151 11.05 -3.05 -11.50
CA ARG A 151 11.46 -2.43 -12.75
C ARG A 151 12.18 -1.14 -12.42
N LEU A 152 13.44 -1.08 -12.82
CA LEU A 152 14.31 0.07 -12.60
C LEU A 152 14.72 0.66 -13.94
N GLY A 153 14.57 1.96 -14.04
CA GLY A 153 15.43 2.76 -14.88
C GLY A 153 14.70 3.70 -15.82
N GLY A 154 15.42 4.12 -16.85
CA GLY A 154 15.10 5.25 -17.70
C GLY A 154 13.79 5.16 -18.48
N ILE A 155 13.65 6.16 -19.33
CA ILE A 155 12.60 6.35 -20.32
C ILE A 155 12.34 5.05 -21.09
N THR A 156 11.06 4.68 -21.21
CA THR A 156 10.64 3.44 -21.87
C THR A 156 10.98 3.44 -23.36
N ASP A 157 11.03 2.26 -24.00
CA ASP A 157 11.31 2.15 -25.44
C ASP A 157 10.34 2.95 -26.32
N CYS A 158 9.08 3.10 -25.91
CA CYS A 158 8.12 3.94 -26.63
C CYS A 158 8.47 5.42 -26.51
N GLU A 159 8.77 5.90 -25.32
CA GLU A 159 9.18 7.29 -25.09
C GLU A 159 10.55 7.61 -25.73
N ARG A 160 11.46 6.63 -25.81
CA ARG A 160 12.72 6.73 -26.55
C ARG A 160 12.50 6.86 -28.06
N ARG A 161 11.59 6.06 -28.64
CA ARG A 161 11.25 6.11 -30.09
C ARG A 161 10.53 7.39 -30.50
N LEU A 162 9.86 8.06 -29.56
CA LEU A 162 9.24 9.37 -29.79
C LEU A 162 10.24 10.53 -29.86
N GLY A 163 11.55 10.25 -29.81
CA GLY A 163 12.58 11.30 -29.84
C GLY A 163 12.86 11.93 -28.48
N TYR A 164 12.18 11.43 -27.44
CA TYR A 164 12.37 11.62 -26.01
C TYR A 164 13.73 12.21 -25.60
N ILE A 165 14.68 11.31 -25.31
CA ILE A 165 16.01 11.64 -24.79
C ILE A 165 16.95 10.44 -25.00
N PRO A 166 18.05 10.57 -25.75
CA PRO A 166 19.20 9.70 -25.58
C PRO A 166 20.00 10.19 -24.35
N ASP A 167 20.40 9.27 -23.47
CA ASP A 167 21.44 9.48 -22.43
C ASP A 167 21.02 9.92 -21.02
N HIS A 168 19.72 9.94 -20.68
CA HIS A 168 19.28 10.11 -19.29
C HIS A 168 19.17 8.76 -18.58
N GLN A 169 20.20 8.39 -17.82
CA GLN A 169 20.31 7.09 -17.14
C GLN A 169 20.21 7.22 -15.61
N LEU A 170 19.41 6.35 -14.99
CA LEU A 170 19.42 6.17 -13.53
C LEU A 170 20.76 5.57 -13.11
N VAL A 171 21.47 6.20 -12.17
CA VAL A 171 22.62 5.54 -11.55
C VAL A 171 22.12 4.57 -10.49
N VAL A 172 22.35 3.28 -10.70
CA VAL A 172 22.09 2.28 -9.68
C VAL A 172 23.24 2.35 -8.68
N THR A 173 22.90 2.59 -7.43
CA THR A 173 23.84 2.79 -6.31
C THR A 173 23.66 1.68 -5.27
N ARG A 174 24.65 1.52 -4.39
CA ARG A 174 24.66 0.43 -3.40
C ARG A 174 23.57 0.59 -2.34
N ASP A 175 23.32 1.81 -1.89
CA ASP A 175 22.23 2.14 -0.97
C ASP A 175 20.86 1.78 -1.54
N LEU A 176 20.62 2.04 -2.83
CA LEU A 176 19.39 1.63 -3.51
C LEU A 176 19.24 0.10 -3.54
N CYS A 177 20.32 -0.63 -3.84
CA CYS A 177 20.31 -2.10 -3.82
C CYS A 177 19.96 -2.65 -2.43
N ARG A 178 20.53 -2.09 -1.36
CA ARG A 178 20.20 -2.48 0.03
C ARG A 178 18.72 -2.29 0.38
N ILE A 179 18.04 -1.32 -0.24
CA ILE A 179 16.60 -1.17 -0.04
C ILE A 179 15.85 -2.30 -0.75
N PHE A 180 16.27 -2.70 -1.95
CA PHE A 180 15.65 -3.81 -2.68
C PHE A 180 15.93 -5.18 -2.04
N ASP A 181 17.08 -5.35 -1.38
CA ASP A 181 17.38 -6.55 -0.59
C ASP A 181 16.34 -6.78 0.53
N ALA A 182 15.61 -5.74 0.94
CA ALA A 182 14.52 -5.85 1.93
C ALA A 182 13.19 -6.36 1.35
N LEU A 183 13.11 -6.69 0.06
CA LEU A 183 11.91 -7.22 -0.59
C LEU A 183 11.87 -8.76 -0.52
N PRO A 184 11.10 -9.36 0.40
CA PRO A 184 11.19 -10.80 0.68
C PRO A 184 10.66 -11.69 -0.46
N ASN A 185 9.82 -11.13 -1.34
CA ASN A 185 9.10 -11.88 -2.37
C ASN A 185 9.51 -11.44 -3.80
N ALA A 186 10.48 -10.55 -3.93
CA ALA A 186 10.97 -10.11 -5.23
C ALA A 186 11.80 -11.23 -5.88
N TRP A 187 11.40 -11.64 -7.09
CA TRP A 187 12.09 -12.68 -7.87
C TRP A 187 12.44 -12.22 -9.29
N SER A 188 11.91 -11.06 -9.71
CA SER A 188 12.21 -10.47 -11.02
C SER A 188 12.76 -9.06 -10.85
N LEU A 189 13.86 -8.79 -11.55
CA LEU A 189 14.51 -7.49 -11.64
C LEU A 189 14.69 -7.15 -13.12
N SER A 190 14.05 -6.07 -13.58
CA SER A 190 14.20 -5.55 -14.94
C SER A 190 14.94 -4.22 -14.89
N LEU A 191 16.11 -4.16 -15.51
CA LEU A 191 16.91 -2.94 -15.62
C LEU A 191 16.77 -2.35 -17.03
N ARG A 192 16.48 -1.05 -17.14
CA ARG A 192 16.29 -0.35 -18.42
C ARG A 192 17.06 0.95 -18.41
N ASN A 193 17.98 1.15 -19.35
CA ASN A 193 18.73 2.41 -19.48
C ASN A 193 19.31 2.90 -18.12
N CYS A 194 19.95 2.00 -17.39
CA CYS A 194 20.58 2.27 -16.10
C CYS A 194 22.10 2.35 -16.25
N CYS A 195 22.73 3.21 -15.47
CA CYS A 195 24.17 3.24 -15.26
C CYS A 195 24.49 2.37 -14.03
N ILE A 196 25.14 1.21 -14.23
CA ILE A 196 25.52 0.28 -13.16
C ILE A 196 27.02 0.44 -12.89
N THR A 197 27.38 0.65 -11.63
CA THR A 197 28.77 0.86 -11.21
C THR A 197 29.44 -0.45 -10.80
N ALA A 198 30.77 -0.50 -10.83
CA ALA A 198 31.53 -1.67 -10.37
C ALA A 198 31.22 -2.02 -8.90
N GLU A 199 30.98 -1.03 -8.04
CA GLU A 199 30.62 -1.24 -6.63
C GLU A 199 29.29 -1.99 -6.46
N VAL A 200 28.31 -1.70 -7.32
CA VAL A 200 27.01 -2.40 -7.32
C VAL A 200 27.18 -3.84 -7.78
N ILE A 201 27.98 -4.07 -8.82
CA ILE A 201 28.30 -5.43 -9.30
C ILE A 201 28.96 -6.24 -8.19
N GLN A 202 29.94 -5.65 -7.48
CA GLN A 202 30.60 -6.28 -6.35
C GLN A 202 29.61 -6.60 -5.22
N HIS A 203 28.70 -5.69 -4.89
CA HIS A 203 27.65 -5.93 -3.88
C HIS A 203 26.77 -7.13 -4.27
N CYS A 204 26.36 -7.23 -5.53
CA CYS A 204 25.51 -8.33 -6.01
C CYS A 204 26.22 -9.68 -6.15
N MET A 205 27.55 -9.71 -6.34
CA MET A 205 28.32 -10.95 -6.45
C MET A 205 28.71 -11.58 -5.10
N LEU A 206 28.54 -10.85 -4.00
CA LEU A 206 28.89 -11.29 -2.65
C LEU A 206 27.69 -11.79 -1.83
N VAL A 207 26.49 -11.83 -2.44
CA VAL A 207 25.24 -12.38 -1.89
C VAL A 207 24.97 -13.72 -2.54
#